data_AF-A0A428RPL6-F1
#
_entry.id   AF-A0A428RPL6-F1
#
_cell.length_a   1.000
_cell.length_b   1.000
_cell.length_c   1.000
_cell.angle_alpha   90.00
_cell.angle_beta   90.00
_cell.angle_gamma   90.00
#
_symmetry.space_group_name_H-M   'P 1'
#
loop_
_entity.id
_entity.type
_entity.pdbx_description
1 polymer ?
#
loop_
_entity_poly.entity_id
_entity_poly.type
_entity_poly.pdbx_seq_one_letter_code
_entity_poly.pdbx_strand_id
1 'polypeptide(L)'
;MDKTAIRAVVAGTVAYDTFRGEATWFEMPTQTEGKVPGVYVETEKLVDGLERYAKGARICMEHRSVTSIPPMTAEGELLVEWVRTVDSLVGSAVAPDALPTPRFVQRDSEFVGMERIIEVFKRRCNRVLGPSGKARQIQSPLYVGCSTDLRKALADVNEPLCLVVNTLEALNLPVDLSVQVAIRIWDADQLHIAEQLITTIAFSFVHQSGFNTTECGGSGPSMDECDPAGLRQSLELLMAHSNTMEQNLRATLANLAQRRKFLDDLDRLTERFKALRKAAKEATPKEEFFGGRTYEEVKQIMAEKKQKLKDRLGQLRR
;
A
#
# COMPACT_ATOMS: atom_id res chain seq x y z
N MET A 1 5.75 -15.54 12.43
CA MET A 1 5.96 -14.83 11.15
C MET A 1 7.35 -14.22 11.09
N ASP A 2 8.19 -14.73 10.16
CA ASP A 2 9.43 -14.08 9.76
C ASP A 2 9.14 -12.63 9.34
N LYS A 3 10.00 -11.68 9.71
CA LYS A 3 9.90 -10.28 9.25
C LYS A 3 9.87 -10.22 7.72
N THR A 4 10.47 -11.19 7.05
CA THR A 4 10.43 -11.37 5.60
C THR A 4 9.05 -11.79 5.10
N ALA A 5 8.32 -12.64 5.83
CA ALA A 5 6.96 -13.06 5.45
C ALA A 5 5.92 -11.96 5.68
N ILE A 6 6.02 -11.18 6.77
CA ILE A 6 5.20 -9.97 6.95
C ILE A 6 5.57 -8.93 5.92
N ARG A 7 6.87 -8.72 5.64
CA ARG A 7 7.30 -7.85 4.55
C ARG A 7 6.84 -8.36 3.19
N ALA A 8 6.76 -9.66 2.96
CA ALA A 8 6.33 -10.25 1.70
C ALA A 8 4.80 -10.20 1.55
N VAL A 9 4.03 -10.30 2.63
CA VAL A 9 2.58 -10.04 2.61
C VAL A 9 2.30 -8.54 2.44
N VAL A 10 3.08 -7.69 3.11
CA VAL A 10 3.02 -6.21 2.98
C VAL A 10 3.61 -5.72 1.64
N ALA A 11 4.47 -6.50 0.98
CA ALA A 11 5.06 -6.22 -0.33
C ALA A 11 4.47 -7.08 -1.46
N GLY A 12 3.45 -7.91 -1.19
CA GLY A 12 2.72 -8.71 -2.18
C GLY A 12 3.47 -9.88 -2.85
N THR A 13 4.48 -10.50 -2.23
CA THR A 13 5.37 -11.50 -2.87
C THR A 13 5.21 -12.95 -2.38
N VAL A 14 4.13 -13.34 -1.69
CA VAL A 14 3.89 -14.76 -1.35
C VAL A 14 2.71 -15.29 -2.14
N ALA A 15 2.94 -16.36 -2.92
CA ALA A 15 1.90 -17.22 -3.46
C ALA A 15 1.98 -18.61 -2.80
N TYR A 16 0.88 -19.05 -2.20
CA TYR A 16 0.70 -20.44 -1.82
C TYR A 16 -0.26 -21.08 -2.84
N ASP A 17 0.27 -21.97 -3.68
CA ASP A 17 -0.53 -22.69 -4.67
C ASP A 17 -1.21 -23.88 -3.99
N THR A 18 -2.50 -23.69 -3.66
CA THR A 18 -3.34 -24.71 -3.03
C THR A 18 -3.64 -25.90 -3.94
N PHE A 19 -3.53 -25.77 -5.27
CA PHE A 19 -3.73 -26.89 -6.19
C PHE A 19 -2.51 -27.81 -6.26
N ARG A 20 -1.31 -27.26 -6.03
CA ARG A 20 -0.06 -28.02 -6.05
C ARG A 20 0.44 -28.45 -4.66
N GLY A 21 -0.06 -27.84 -3.59
CA GLY A 21 0.31 -28.21 -2.22
C GLY A 21 1.74 -27.82 -1.83
N GLU A 22 2.34 -26.86 -2.55
CA GLU A 22 3.72 -26.41 -2.33
C GLU A 22 3.75 -24.95 -1.88
N ALA A 23 4.60 -24.66 -0.87
CA ALA A 23 4.96 -23.30 -0.51
C ALA A 23 6.25 -22.92 -1.25
N THR A 24 6.12 -22.38 -2.45
CA THR A 24 7.26 -21.81 -3.17
C THR A 24 7.60 -20.44 -2.58
N TRP A 25 8.71 -20.40 -1.85
CA TRP A 25 9.41 -19.18 -1.54
C TRP A 25 10.03 -18.68 -2.84
N PHE A 26 9.50 -17.61 -3.42
CA PHE A 26 10.21 -16.96 -4.51
C PHE A 26 11.47 -16.31 -3.91
N GLU A 27 12.64 -16.83 -4.26
CA GLU A 27 13.90 -16.10 -4.02
C GLU A 27 13.79 -14.71 -4.66
N MET A 28 14.43 -13.70 -4.05
CA MET A 28 14.48 -12.37 -4.64
C MET A 28 15.02 -12.47 -6.08
N PRO A 29 14.23 -12.14 -7.12
CA PRO A 29 14.66 -12.41 -8.48
C PRO A 29 15.81 -11.48 -8.86
N THR A 30 16.94 -12.07 -9.24
CA THR A 30 17.90 -11.38 -10.10
C THR A 30 17.35 -11.38 -11.54
N GLN A 31 17.83 -10.46 -12.39
CA GLN A 31 17.24 -10.09 -13.70
C GLN A 31 16.94 -11.23 -14.68
N THR A 32 17.38 -12.46 -14.41
CA THR A 32 17.33 -13.60 -15.33
C THR A 32 16.14 -14.55 -15.13
N GLU A 33 15.35 -14.46 -14.06
CA GLU A 33 14.39 -15.53 -13.72
C GLU A 33 12.97 -15.05 -13.43
N GLY A 34 12.07 -15.17 -14.42
CA GLY A 34 10.64 -15.46 -14.20
C GLY A 34 9.69 -14.33 -13.78
N LYS A 35 8.42 -14.47 -14.20
CA LYS A 35 7.30 -13.57 -13.86
C LYS A 35 6.97 -13.68 -12.36
N VAL A 36 6.96 -12.55 -11.65
CA VAL A 36 6.42 -12.46 -10.26
C VAL A 36 4.90 -12.23 -10.39
N PRO A 37 4.02 -12.59 -9.45
CA PRO A 37 2.59 -12.25 -9.55
C PRO A 37 2.32 -10.74 -9.46
N GLY A 38 1.42 -10.21 -10.30
CA GLY A 38 1.03 -8.79 -10.34
C GLY A 38 0.81 -8.30 -11.78
N VAL A 39 0.06 -7.21 -11.95
CA VAL A 39 -0.11 -6.61 -13.30
C VAL A 39 1.17 -5.86 -13.69
N TYR A 40 1.96 -6.43 -14.60
CA TYR A 40 3.11 -5.74 -15.21
C TYR A 40 2.62 -4.83 -16.32
N VAL A 41 2.36 -3.60 -15.96
CA VAL A 41 1.81 -2.65 -16.91
C VAL A 41 2.91 -1.75 -17.44
N GLU A 42 2.98 -1.59 -18.77
CA GLU A 42 3.46 -0.34 -19.36
C GLU A 42 2.50 0.78 -18.94
N THR A 43 2.70 1.28 -17.72
CA THR A 43 1.68 1.98 -16.94
C THR A 43 1.29 3.30 -17.61
N GLU A 44 2.19 3.88 -18.42
CA GLU A 44 1.91 5.06 -19.23
C GLU A 44 0.92 4.79 -20.37
N LYS A 45 1.05 3.67 -21.08
CA LYS A 45 0.09 3.28 -22.12
C LYS A 45 -1.27 2.99 -21.51
N LEU A 46 -1.30 2.35 -20.34
CA LEU A 46 -2.55 2.14 -19.60
C LEU A 46 -3.19 3.46 -19.19
N VAL A 47 -2.43 4.41 -18.63
CA VAL A 47 -2.96 5.73 -18.27
C VAL A 47 -3.56 6.42 -19.49
N ASP A 48 -2.85 6.43 -20.62
CA ASP A 48 -3.35 7.00 -21.87
C ASP A 48 -4.63 6.30 -22.37
N GLY A 49 -4.65 4.95 -22.33
CA GLY A 49 -5.84 4.17 -22.69
C GLY A 49 -7.04 4.45 -21.80
N LEU A 50 -6.85 4.56 -20.47
CA LEU A 50 -7.90 4.89 -19.52
C LEU A 50 -8.40 6.33 -19.70
N GLU A 51 -7.52 7.29 -20.00
CA GLU A 51 -7.91 8.68 -20.29
C GLU A 51 -8.71 8.79 -21.59
N ARG A 52 -8.29 8.05 -22.64
CA ARG A 52 -9.07 7.94 -23.88
C ARG A 52 -10.45 7.35 -23.63
N TYR A 53 -10.53 6.29 -22.82
CA TYR A 53 -11.81 5.70 -22.43
C TYR A 53 -12.69 6.71 -21.69
N ALA A 54 -12.12 7.42 -20.71
CA ALA A 54 -12.85 8.40 -19.92
C ALA A 54 -13.43 9.53 -20.78
N LYS A 55 -12.65 10.06 -21.72
CA LYS A 55 -13.11 11.11 -22.64
C LYS A 55 -14.19 10.59 -23.60
N GLY A 56 -13.99 9.42 -24.19
CA GLY A 56 -14.97 8.80 -25.07
C GLY A 56 -16.29 8.50 -24.35
N ALA A 57 -16.22 7.98 -23.12
CA ALA A 57 -17.39 7.67 -22.31
C ALA A 57 -18.21 8.93 -21.99
N ARG A 58 -17.57 10.08 -21.73
CA ARG A 58 -18.26 11.36 -21.55
C ARG A 58 -19.04 11.76 -22.81
N ILE A 59 -18.40 11.68 -23.98
CA ILE A 59 -19.06 11.97 -25.27
C ILE A 59 -20.26 11.06 -25.48
N CYS A 60 -20.12 9.75 -25.20
CA CYS A 60 -21.20 8.79 -25.29
C CYS A 60 -22.37 9.11 -24.35
N MET A 61 -22.07 9.52 -23.12
CA MET A 61 -23.09 9.87 -22.13
C MET A 61 -23.82 11.18 -22.45
N GLU A 62 -23.11 12.21 -22.90
CA GLU A 62 -23.69 13.50 -23.30
C GLU A 62 -24.73 13.35 -24.42
N HIS A 63 -24.54 12.37 -25.30
CA HIS A 63 -25.40 12.13 -26.46
C HIS A 63 -26.29 10.89 -26.32
N ARG A 64 -26.41 10.33 -25.11
CA ARG A 64 -27.16 9.09 -24.82
C ARG A 64 -28.64 9.17 -25.19
N SER A 65 -29.22 10.37 -25.19
CA SER A 65 -30.62 10.63 -25.53
C SER A 65 -30.86 10.94 -27.01
N VAL A 66 -29.83 10.99 -27.84
CA VAL A 66 -29.94 11.32 -29.26
C VAL A 66 -30.06 10.02 -30.07
N THR A 67 -31.07 9.94 -30.94
CA THR A 67 -31.37 8.74 -31.75
C THR A 67 -30.44 8.55 -32.95
N SER A 68 -29.66 9.57 -33.31
CA SER A 68 -28.67 9.55 -34.39
C SER A 68 -27.32 10.03 -33.89
N ILE A 69 -26.23 9.46 -34.41
CA ILE A 69 -24.86 9.91 -34.08
C ILE A 69 -24.76 11.40 -34.43
N PRO A 70 -24.49 12.29 -33.45
CA PRO A 70 -24.30 13.71 -33.72
C PRO A 70 -23.02 13.91 -34.52
N PRO A 71 -22.90 14.97 -35.33
CA PRO A 71 -21.65 15.28 -36.02
C PRO A 71 -20.54 15.50 -34.99
N MET A 72 -19.53 14.63 -35.02
CA MET A 72 -18.38 14.67 -34.12
C MET A 72 -17.15 15.18 -34.83
N THR A 73 -16.18 15.66 -34.05
CA THR A 73 -14.82 15.88 -34.57
C THR A 73 -14.16 14.52 -34.83
N ALA A 74 -13.18 14.48 -35.73
CA ALA A 74 -12.40 13.26 -35.98
C ALA A 74 -11.75 12.69 -34.70
N GLU A 75 -11.36 13.57 -33.75
CA GLU A 75 -10.88 13.14 -32.44
C GLU A 75 -11.98 12.48 -31.61
N GLY A 76 -13.20 13.04 -31.61
CA GLY A 76 -14.36 12.47 -30.92
C GLY A 76 -14.73 11.09 -31.45
N GLU A 77 -14.69 10.90 -32.76
CA GLU A 77 -14.93 9.60 -33.40
C GLU A 77 -13.93 8.54 -32.94
N LEU A 78 -12.63 8.88 -32.88
CA LEU A 78 -11.59 7.98 -32.39
C LEU A 78 -11.77 7.61 -30.91
N LEU A 79 -12.22 8.55 -30.09
CA LEU A 79 -12.48 8.30 -28.66
C LEU A 79 -13.70 7.39 -28.45
N VAL A 80 -14.76 7.57 -29.24
CA VAL A 80 -15.95 6.70 -29.21
C VAL A 80 -15.62 5.30 -29.72
N GLU A 81 -14.82 5.19 -30.78
CA GLU A 81 -14.34 3.89 -31.27
C GLU A 81 -13.47 3.17 -30.24
N TRP A 82 -12.68 3.93 -29.47
CA TRP A 82 -11.90 3.37 -28.37
C TRP A 82 -12.77 2.78 -27.27
N VAL A 83 -13.86 3.45 -26.88
CA VAL A 83 -14.85 2.91 -25.93
C VAL A 83 -15.45 1.61 -26.46
N ARG A 84 -15.85 1.60 -27.74
CA ARG A 84 -16.39 0.39 -28.40
C ARG A 84 -15.39 -0.76 -28.37
N THR A 85 -14.12 -0.49 -28.66
CA THR A 85 -13.04 -1.49 -28.61
C THR A 85 -12.92 -2.10 -27.23
N VAL A 86 -12.80 -1.28 -26.17
CA VAL A 86 -12.62 -1.74 -24.79
C VAL A 86 -13.85 -2.50 -24.28
N ASP A 87 -15.05 -2.02 -24.56
CA ASP A 87 -16.29 -2.64 -24.07
C ASP A 87 -16.65 -3.92 -24.85
N SER A 88 -16.21 -4.07 -26.09
CA SER A 88 -16.43 -5.28 -26.90
C SER A 88 -15.83 -6.53 -26.26
N LEU A 89 -14.77 -6.37 -25.46
CA LEU A 89 -14.10 -7.45 -24.74
C LEU A 89 -14.95 -8.05 -23.60
N VAL A 90 -16.01 -7.37 -23.17
CA VAL A 90 -17.01 -7.90 -22.20
C VAL A 90 -18.24 -8.48 -22.92
N GLY A 91 -18.24 -8.54 -24.25
CA GLY A 91 -19.38 -9.02 -25.04
C GLY A 91 -20.48 -7.98 -25.27
N SER A 92 -20.17 -6.68 -25.17
CA SER A 92 -21.12 -5.63 -25.57
C SER A 92 -21.23 -5.57 -27.09
N ALA A 93 -22.25 -6.22 -27.65
CA ALA A 93 -22.56 -6.16 -29.07
C ALA A 93 -23.35 -4.88 -29.37
N VAL A 94 -22.64 -3.80 -29.71
CA VAL A 94 -23.26 -2.56 -30.22
C VAL A 94 -23.17 -2.58 -31.74
N ALA A 95 -24.27 -2.21 -32.42
CA ALA A 95 -24.25 -2.02 -33.86
C ALA A 95 -23.20 -0.95 -34.26
N PRO A 96 -22.47 -1.11 -35.38
CA PRO A 96 -21.43 -0.16 -35.81
C PRO A 96 -21.94 1.28 -35.91
N ASP A 97 -23.20 1.43 -36.33
CA ASP A 97 -23.84 2.71 -36.62
C ASP A 97 -24.54 3.34 -35.40
N ALA A 98 -24.39 2.75 -34.21
CA ALA A 98 -24.97 3.24 -32.97
C ALA A 98 -23.88 3.70 -32.00
N LEU A 99 -24.21 4.74 -31.22
CA LEU A 99 -23.35 5.21 -30.14
C LEU A 99 -23.26 4.10 -29.07
N PRO A 100 -22.05 3.68 -28.64
CA PRO A 100 -21.92 2.69 -27.60
C PRO A 100 -22.44 3.26 -26.27
N THR A 101 -23.12 2.42 -25.49
CA THR A 101 -23.40 2.73 -24.08
C THR A 101 -22.19 2.26 -23.28
N PRO A 102 -21.41 3.16 -22.65
CA PRO A 102 -20.21 2.75 -21.95
C PRO A 102 -20.54 1.78 -20.83
N ARG A 103 -19.91 0.61 -20.82
CA ARG A 103 -20.22 -0.48 -19.90
C ARG A 103 -19.81 -0.17 -18.45
N PHE A 104 -18.65 0.47 -18.29
CA PHE A 104 -18.00 0.69 -17.00
C PHE A 104 -18.36 2.03 -16.34
N VAL A 105 -18.98 2.94 -17.09
CA VAL A 105 -19.38 4.27 -16.60
C VAL A 105 -20.72 4.64 -17.22
N GLN A 106 -21.78 4.56 -16.44
CA GLN A 106 -23.15 4.88 -16.83
C GLN A 106 -23.71 6.10 -16.09
N ARG A 107 -23.04 6.57 -15.04
CA ARG A 107 -23.44 7.69 -14.17
C ARG A 107 -22.26 8.61 -13.84
N ASP A 108 -22.56 9.88 -13.57
CA ASP A 108 -21.54 10.88 -13.20
C ASP A 108 -20.69 10.49 -11.98
N SER A 109 -21.29 9.80 -11.02
CA SER A 109 -20.58 9.30 -9.82
C SER A 109 -19.49 8.28 -10.15
N GLU A 110 -19.64 7.51 -11.23
CA GLU A 110 -18.69 6.45 -11.63
C GLU A 110 -17.45 7.05 -12.32
N PHE A 111 -17.58 8.22 -12.95
CA PHE A 111 -16.42 8.96 -13.45
C PHE A 111 -15.43 9.31 -12.33
N VAL A 112 -15.93 9.62 -11.12
CA VAL A 112 -15.06 9.91 -9.97
C VAL A 112 -14.18 8.70 -9.65
N GLY A 113 -14.76 7.48 -9.65
CA GLY A 113 -14.01 6.25 -9.43
C GLY A 113 -12.95 6.01 -10.51
N MET A 114 -13.31 6.21 -11.77
CA MET A 114 -12.39 6.09 -12.91
C MET A 114 -11.24 7.10 -12.85
N GLU A 115 -11.53 8.37 -12.55
CA GLU A 115 -10.51 9.42 -12.39
C GLU A 115 -9.53 9.07 -11.27
N ARG A 116 -10.02 8.51 -10.16
CA ARG A 116 -9.16 8.04 -9.06
C ARG A 116 -8.23 6.91 -9.50
N ILE A 117 -8.70 5.95 -10.29
CA ILE A 117 -7.87 4.87 -10.84
C ILE A 117 -6.77 5.44 -11.74
N ILE A 118 -7.14 6.37 -12.62
CA ILE A 118 -6.18 7.08 -13.48
C ILE A 118 -5.12 7.80 -12.63
N GLU A 119 -5.53 8.52 -11.57
CA GLU A 119 -4.59 9.18 -10.64
C GLU A 119 -3.68 8.18 -9.91
N VAL A 120 -4.18 7.01 -9.53
CA VAL A 120 -3.37 5.95 -8.90
C VAL A 120 -2.27 5.49 -9.86
N PHE A 121 -2.61 5.20 -11.12
CA PHE A 121 -1.62 4.77 -12.10
C PHE A 121 -0.66 5.90 -12.50
N LYS A 122 -1.12 7.15 -12.63
CA LYS A 122 -0.26 8.32 -12.84
C LYS A 122 0.79 8.48 -11.75
N ARG A 123 0.40 8.35 -10.48
CA ARG A 123 1.33 8.42 -9.34
C ARG A 123 2.39 7.32 -9.41
N ARG A 124 2.02 6.14 -9.94
CA ARG A 124 2.93 5.00 -10.15
C ARG A 124 3.84 5.16 -11.38
N CYS A 125 3.51 6.08 -12.30
CA CYS A 125 4.35 6.49 -13.45
C CYS A 125 5.22 7.73 -13.21
N ASN A 126 5.41 8.16 -11.96
CA ASN A 126 6.07 9.45 -11.70
C ASN A 126 7.52 9.49 -12.22
N ARG A 127 7.75 10.21 -13.31
CA ARG A 127 9.07 10.38 -13.95
C ARG A 127 10.10 11.10 -13.09
N VAL A 128 9.67 11.87 -12.08
CA VAL A 128 10.58 12.46 -11.09
C VAL A 128 11.21 11.35 -10.24
N LEU A 129 10.42 10.33 -9.88
CA LEU A 129 10.87 9.20 -9.05
C LEU A 129 11.50 8.08 -9.89
N GLY A 130 11.06 7.92 -11.15
CA GLY A 130 11.58 6.94 -12.11
C GLY A 130 11.88 7.56 -13.48
N PRO A 131 12.99 8.29 -13.66
CA PRO A 131 13.29 9.00 -14.91
C PRO A 131 13.30 8.11 -16.15
N SER A 132 13.78 6.88 -16.01
CA SER A 132 13.83 5.91 -17.12
C SER A 132 12.46 5.38 -17.54
N GLY A 133 11.47 5.43 -16.66
CA GLY A 133 10.17 4.75 -16.86
C GLY A 133 10.26 3.22 -16.92
N LYS A 134 11.44 2.65 -16.66
CA LYS A 134 11.70 1.21 -16.68
C LYS A 134 11.70 0.59 -15.29
N ALA A 135 11.43 1.39 -14.26
CA ALA A 135 11.35 0.91 -12.89
C ALA A 135 10.18 -0.07 -12.77
N ARG A 136 10.49 -1.31 -12.44
CA ARG A 136 9.48 -2.35 -12.24
C ARG A 136 8.67 -2.01 -11.00
N GLN A 137 7.34 -2.02 -11.13
CA GLN A 137 6.47 -1.95 -9.96
C GLN A 137 6.51 -3.29 -9.21
N ILE A 138 6.70 -3.21 -7.90
CA ILE A 138 6.74 -4.40 -7.04
C ILE A 138 5.35 -5.02 -6.92
N GLN A 139 4.30 -4.19 -6.98
CA GLN A 139 2.91 -4.61 -6.79
C GLN A 139 1.99 -3.70 -7.60
N SER A 140 0.99 -4.26 -8.29
CA SER A 140 -0.11 -3.51 -8.92
C SER A 140 -1.20 -3.16 -7.90
N PRO A 141 -2.12 -2.22 -8.21
CA PRO A 141 -3.39 -2.13 -7.48
C PRO A 141 -4.05 -3.51 -7.34
N LEU A 142 -4.68 -3.76 -6.19
CA LEU A 142 -5.32 -5.04 -5.87
C LEU A 142 -6.82 -4.86 -5.67
N TYR A 143 -7.56 -5.92 -6.02
CA TYR A 143 -8.92 -6.15 -5.55
C TYR A 143 -8.85 -7.20 -4.43
N VAL A 144 -9.56 -6.95 -3.34
CA VAL A 144 -9.72 -7.90 -2.24
C VAL A 144 -11.19 -8.24 -2.12
N GLY A 145 -11.50 -9.53 -2.03
CA GLY A 145 -12.85 -10.00 -1.76
C GLY A 145 -12.82 -11.19 -0.83
N CYS A 146 -13.97 -11.55 -0.30
CA CYS A 146 -14.18 -12.81 0.42
C CYS A 146 -15.03 -13.78 -0.40
N SER A 147 -14.80 -15.08 -0.23
CA SER A 147 -15.64 -16.12 -0.82
C SER A 147 -15.66 -17.36 0.08
N THR A 148 -16.82 -18.00 0.17
CA THR A 148 -16.99 -19.33 0.75
C THR A 148 -16.67 -20.44 -0.25
N ASP A 149 -16.65 -20.13 -1.55
CA ASP A 149 -16.23 -21.05 -2.62
C ASP A 149 -15.20 -20.38 -3.54
N LEU A 150 -13.93 -20.78 -3.39
CA LEU A 150 -12.81 -20.28 -4.20
C LEU A 150 -12.85 -20.74 -5.66
N ARG A 151 -13.80 -21.61 -6.04
CA ARG A 151 -14.00 -22.09 -7.42
C ARG A 151 -14.96 -21.20 -8.21
N LYS A 152 -15.70 -20.29 -7.55
CA LYS A 152 -16.57 -19.34 -8.25
C LYS A 152 -15.71 -18.33 -9.03
N ALA A 153 -16.02 -18.21 -10.32
CA ALA A 153 -15.25 -17.44 -11.28
C ALA A 153 -15.27 -15.94 -10.98
N LEU A 154 -14.19 -15.26 -11.36
CA LEU A 154 -14.01 -13.81 -11.24
C LEU A 154 -14.98 -12.96 -12.10
N ALA A 155 -16.01 -13.57 -12.70
CA ALA A 155 -16.82 -12.97 -13.75
C ALA A 155 -17.63 -11.74 -13.30
N ASP A 156 -17.86 -11.57 -12.00
CA ASP A 156 -18.60 -10.44 -11.40
C ASP A 156 -17.72 -9.51 -10.53
N VAL A 157 -16.39 -9.64 -10.63
CA VAL A 157 -15.48 -9.27 -9.53
C VAL A 157 -15.44 -7.80 -9.19
N ASN A 158 -15.31 -6.92 -10.17
CA ASN A 158 -15.13 -5.50 -9.92
C ASN A 158 -15.05 -4.70 -11.24
N GLU A 159 -15.91 -3.70 -11.43
CA GLU A 159 -15.91 -2.88 -12.66
C GLU A 159 -14.58 -2.16 -12.92
N PRO A 160 -13.93 -1.49 -11.94
CA PRO A 160 -12.58 -0.95 -12.08
C PRO A 160 -11.52 -1.94 -12.58
N LEU A 161 -11.47 -3.14 -11.99
CA LEU A 161 -10.49 -4.16 -12.40
C LEU A 161 -10.74 -4.57 -13.85
N CYS A 162 -12.00 -4.84 -14.20
CA CYS A 162 -12.39 -5.21 -15.56
C CYS A 162 -12.05 -4.12 -16.58
N LEU A 163 -12.31 -2.84 -16.25
CA LEU A 163 -11.93 -1.72 -17.11
C LEU A 163 -10.42 -1.71 -17.38
N VAL A 164 -9.59 -1.92 -16.34
CA VAL A 164 -8.14 -1.95 -16.49
C VAL A 164 -7.70 -3.13 -17.35
N VAL A 165 -8.19 -4.33 -17.06
CA VAL A 165 -7.87 -5.55 -17.83
C VAL A 165 -8.20 -5.36 -19.30
N ASN A 166 -9.40 -4.89 -19.61
CA ASN A 166 -9.84 -4.73 -20.99
C ASN A 166 -9.12 -3.59 -21.70
N THR A 167 -8.75 -2.53 -20.98
CA THR A 167 -7.92 -1.47 -21.56
C THR A 167 -6.55 -2.03 -21.95
N LEU A 168 -5.95 -2.89 -21.12
CA LEU A 168 -4.68 -3.54 -21.45
C LEU A 168 -4.80 -4.48 -22.65
N GLU A 169 -5.84 -5.29 -22.69
CA GLU A 169 -6.12 -6.18 -23.82
C GLU A 169 -6.37 -5.38 -25.11
N ALA A 170 -7.15 -4.30 -25.07
CA ALA A 170 -7.38 -3.41 -26.20
C ALA A 170 -6.09 -2.71 -26.69
N LEU A 171 -5.12 -2.50 -25.80
CA LEU A 171 -3.77 -2.03 -26.13
C LEU A 171 -2.86 -3.13 -26.67
N ASN A 172 -3.36 -4.36 -26.83
CA ASN A 172 -2.60 -5.57 -27.17
C ASN A 172 -1.46 -5.85 -26.19
N LEU A 173 -1.65 -5.53 -24.92
CA LEU A 173 -0.71 -5.85 -23.86
C LEU A 173 -1.09 -7.20 -23.21
N PRO A 174 -0.10 -8.07 -22.90
CA PRO A 174 -0.39 -9.34 -22.26
C PRO A 174 -0.93 -9.12 -20.84
N VAL A 175 -2.12 -9.65 -20.57
CA VAL A 175 -2.75 -9.60 -19.24
C VAL A 175 -2.74 -11.00 -18.62
N ASP A 176 -2.44 -11.06 -17.34
CA ASP A 176 -2.51 -12.28 -16.54
C ASP A 176 -3.16 -11.94 -15.20
N LEU A 177 -4.26 -12.62 -14.87
CA LEU A 177 -5.02 -12.42 -13.65
C LEU A 177 -4.68 -13.53 -12.65
N SER A 178 -3.97 -13.14 -11.58
CA SER A 178 -3.63 -14.05 -10.48
C SER A 178 -4.60 -13.85 -9.32
N VAL A 179 -5.27 -14.93 -8.91
CA VAL A 179 -6.10 -14.97 -7.69
C VAL A 179 -5.34 -15.72 -6.60
N GLN A 180 -5.30 -15.14 -5.39
CA GLN A 180 -4.61 -15.76 -4.27
C GLN A 180 -5.40 -15.67 -2.98
N VAL A 181 -5.31 -16.74 -2.19
CA VAL A 181 -5.90 -16.80 -0.85
C VAL A 181 -4.94 -16.14 0.13
N ALA A 182 -5.24 -14.90 0.52
CA ALA A 182 -4.43 -14.16 1.49
C ALA A 182 -4.58 -14.72 2.92
N ILE A 183 -5.80 -15.14 3.28
CA ILE A 183 -6.11 -15.67 4.61
C ILE A 183 -7.26 -16.68 4.53
N ARG A 184 -7.15 -17.74 5.33
CA ARG A 184 -8.25 -18.69 5.58
C ARG A 184 -8.80 -18.45 6.98
N ILE A 185 -10.11 -18.56 7.11
CA ILE A 185 -10.82 -18.47 8.39
C ILE A 185 -11.13 -19.86 8.92
N TRP A 186 -11.30 -19.99 10.24
CA TRP A 186 -11.77 -21.23 10.87
C TRP A 186 -13.08 -21.05 11.64
N ASP A 187 -13.58 -19.81 11.70
CA ASP A 187 -14.85 -19.45 12.30
C ASP A 187 -15.60 -18.53 11.32
N ALA A 188 -16.91 -18.75 11.15
CA ALA A 188 -17.73 -18.07 10.16
C ALA A 188 -17.72 -16.54 10.37
N ASP A 189 -17.77 -16.12 11.64
CA ASP A 189 -17.77 -14.71 12.02
C ASP A 189 -16.46 -13.98 11.67
N GLN A 190 -15.40 -14.70 11.28
CA GLN A 190 -14.13 -14.08 10.89
C GLN A 190 -14.11 -13.61 9.44
N LEU A 191 -15.03 -14.05 8.58
CA LEU A 191 -14.92 -13.82 7.13
C LEU A 191 -14.90 -12.33 6.78
N HIS A 192 -15.85 -11.58 7.31
CA HIS A 192 -15.98 -10.14 7.08
C HIS A 192 -14.83 -9.35 7.72
N ILE A 193 -14.37 -9.78 8.90
CA ILE A 193 -13.22 -9.18 9.62
C ILE A 193 -11.94 -9.38 8.80
N ALA A 194 -11.75 -10.58 8.27
CA ALA A 194 -10.61 -10.93 7.45
C ALA A 194 -10.56 -10.12 6.14
N GLU A 195 -11.71 -9.96 5.47
CA GLU A 195 -11.82 -9.09 4.29
C GLU A 195 -11.42 -7.65 4.62
N GLN A 196 -12.01 -7.05 5.66
CA GLN A 196 -11.67 -5.69 6.09
C GLN A 196 -10.18 -5.51 6.41
N LEU A 197 -9.59 -6.47 7.11
CA LEU A 197 -8.18 -6.46 7.46
C LEU A 197 -7.29 -6.49 6.22
N ILE A 198 -7.52 -7.43 5.31
CA ILE A 198 -6.69 -7.58 4.10
C ILE A 198 -6.89 -6.39 3.17
N THR A 199 -8.12 -5.92 2.97
CA THR A 199 -8.40 -4.70 2.19
C THR A 199 -7.61 -3.51 2.73
N THR A 200 -7.62 -3.32 4.05
CA THR A 200 -6.91 -2.21 4.71
C THR A 200 -5.40 -2.32 4.54
N ILE A 201 -4.81 -3.51 4.76
CA ILE A 201 -3.36 -3.73 4.62
C ILE A 201 -2.92 -3.56 3.16
N ALA A 202 -3.73 -4.05 2.23
CA ALA A 202 -3.44 -3.98 0.80
C ALA A 202 -3.70 -2.58 0.19
N PHE A 203 -4.27 -1.64 0.97
CA PHE A 203 -4.77 -0.36 0.47
C PHE A 203 -5.69 -0.54 -0.75
N SER A 204 -6.53 -1.57 -0.71
CA SER A 204 -7.24 -2.04 -1.90
C SER A 204 -8.43 -1.18 -2.30
N PHE A 205 -8.79 -0.16 -1.52
CA PHE A 205 -9.85 0.78 -1.90
C PHE A 205 -9.43 1.68 -3.07
N VAL A 206 -10.40 2.00 -3.93
CA VAL A 206 -10.23 2.89 -5.10
C VAL A 206 -9.76 4.30 -4.72
N HIS A 207 -10.16 4.79 -3.54
CA HIS A 207 -9.73 6.10 -3.03
C HIS A 207 -8.31 6.07 -2.45
N GLN A 208 -7.71 4.89 -2.27
CA GLN A 208 -6.34 4.70 -1.80
C GLN A 208 -5.42 4.31 -2.96
N SER A 209 -5.32 3.01 -3.27
CA SER A 209 -4.43 2.49 -4.31
C SER A 209 -4.91 1.18 -4.96
N GLY A 210 -6.17 0.78 -4.78
CA GLY A 210 -6.69 -0.49 -5.29
C GLY A 210 -7.97 -0.39 -6.12
N PHE A 211 -8.70 -1.49 -6.19
CA PHE A 211 -9.89 -1.65 -7.03
C PHE A 211 -11.22 -1.75 -6.25
N ASN A 212 -11.21 -1.96 -4.94
CA ASN A 212 -12.44 -2.02 -4.13
C ASN A 212 -13.20 -0.68 -4.15
N THR A 213 -14.43 -0.71 -4.66
CA THR A 213 -15.35 0.45 -4.73
C THR A 213 -16.32 0.49 -3.56
N THR A 214 -16.70 -0.68 -3.06
CA THR A 214 -17.62 -0.85 -1.93
C THR A 214 -16.86 -1.07 -0.64
N GLU A 215 -17.48 -0.67 0.47
CA GLU A 215 -16.97 -0.99 1.81
C GLU A 215 -16.89 -2.52 1.98
N CYS A 216 -15.81 -2.95 2.63
CA CYS A 216 -15.56 -4.36 2.91
C CYS A 216 -16.22 -4.78 4.23
N GLY A 217 -16.52 -6.06 4.37
CA GLY A 217 -17.18 -6.64 5.52
C GLY A 217 -18.70 -6.47 5.52
N GLY A 218 -19.29 -6.13 4.37
CA GLY A 218 -20.73 -6.12 4.19
C GLY A 218 -21.29 -7.55 4.08
N SER A 219 -22.34 -7.85 4.84
CA SER A 219 -23.15 -9.06 4.66
C SER A 219 -24.07 -8.86 3.46
N GLY A 220 -23.51 -8.95 2.24
CA GLY A 220 -24.31 -8.90 1.03
C GLY A 220 -25.39 -10.01 1.01
N PRO A 221 -26.50 -9.83 0.29
CA PRO A 221 -27.59 -10.82 0.21
C PRO A 221 -27.18 -12.18 -0.39
N SER A 222 -25.93 -12.32 -0.84
CA SER A 222 -25.32 -13.51 -1.45
C SER A 222 -24.20 -14.13 -0.62
N MET A 223 -24.03 -13.76 0.65
CA MET A 223 -23.16 -14.52 1.55
C MET A 223 -23.82 -15.89 1.78
N ASP A 224 -23.47 -16.85 0.93
CA ASP A 224 -23.80 -18.26 1.13
C ASP A 224 -23.39 -18.64 2.56
N GLU A 225 -24.27 -19.33 3.29
CA GLU A 225 -23.95 -19.82 4.63
C GLU A 225 -22.61 -20.57 4.62
N CYS A 226 -21.73 -20.22 5.55
CA CYS A 226 -20.38 -20.76 5.58
C CYS A 226 -20.45 -22.29 5.80
N ASP A 227 -19.97 -23.09 4.83
CA ASP A 227 -20.02 -24.54 4.90
C ASP A 227 -19.19 -25.06 6.11
N PRO A 228 -19.83 -25.71 7.11
CA PRO A 228 -19.13 -26.25 8.27
C PRO A 228 -18.01 -27.23 7.92
N ALA A 229 -18.13 -27.96 6.80
CA ALA A 229 -17.08 -28.87 6.34
C ALA A 229 -15.86 -28.09 5.83
N GLY A 230 -16.07 -27.01 5.07
CA GLY A 230 -15.01 -26.10 4.63
C GLY A 230 -14.29 -25.39 5.78
N LEU A 231 -15.02 -24.99 6.83
CA LEU A 231 -14.43 -24.42 8.05
C LEU A 231 -13.58 -25.44 8.81
N ARG A 232 -14.06 -26.68 8.97
CA ARG A 232 -13.29 -27.75 9.61
C ARG A 232 -12.01 -28.06 8.84
N GLN A 233 -12.08 -28.15 7.52
CA GLN A 233 -10.90 -28.37 6.68
C GLN A 233 -9.89 -27.21 6.80
N SER A 234 -10.38 -25.97 6.87
CA SER A 234 -9.52 -24.80 7.08
C SER A 234 -8.87 -24.81 8.46
N LEU A 235 -9.60 -25.20 9.52
CA LEU A 235 -9.06 -25.37 10.85
C LEU A 235 -7.98 -26.45 10.89
N GLU A 236 -8.24 -27.63 10.30
CA GLU A 236 -7.27 -28.72 10.22
C GLU A 236 -6.01 -28.33 9.44
N LEU A 237 -6.17 -27.61 8.32
CA LEU A 237 -5.03 -27.10 7.56
C LEU A 237 -4.20 -26.13 8.41
N LEU A 238 -4.85 -25.17 9.07
CA LEU A 238 -4.16 -24.12 9.83
C LEU A 238 -3.49 -24.64 11.09
N MET A 239 -4.14 -25.56 11.81
CA MET A 239 -3.70 -26.05 13.12
C MET A 239 -2.81 -27.29 13.03
N ALA A 240 -3.06 -28.21 12.08
CA ALA A 240 -2.39 -29.50 12.04
C ALA A 240 -1.41 -29.66 10.87
N HIS A 241 -1.66 -29.00 9.74
CA HIS A 241 -0.87 -29.22 8.52
C HIS A 241 0.03 -28.02 8.15
N SER A 242 -0.26 -26.83 8.68
CA SER A 242 0.58 -25.65 8.52
C SER A 242 1.31 -25.34 9.81
N ASN A 243 2.61 -25.09 9.72
CA ASN A 243 3.39 -24.58 10.86
C ASN A 243 3.12 -23.08 11.13
N THR A 244 2.20 -22.46 10.41
CA THR A 244 1.95 -21.01 10.43
C THR A 244 1.52 -20.53 11.81
N MET A 245 0.60 -21.25 12.46
CA MET A 245 0.10 -20.89 13.78
C MET A 245 1.20 -20.94 14.84
N GLU A 246 1.97 -22.02 14.86
CA GLU A 246 3.11 -22.17 15.77
C GLU A 246 4.17 -21.08 15.54
N GLN A 247 4.53 -20.82 14.28
CA GLN A 247 5.49 -19.77 13.92
C GLN A 247 4.98 -18.38 14.30
N ASN A 248 3.67 -18.12 14.21
CA ASN A 248 3.06 -16.88 14.63
C ASN A 248 3.09 -16.73 16.16
N LEU A 249 2.75 -17.78 16.90
CA LEU A 249 2.87 -17.79 18.37
C LEU A 249 4.31 -17.53 18.81
N ARG A 250 5.29 -18.23 18.23
CA ARG A 250 6.72 -18.03 18.54
C ARG A 250 7.18 -16.60 18.22
N ALA A 251 6.80 -16.06 17.07
CA ALA A 251 7.17 -14.69 16.70
C ALA A 251 6.51 -13.64 17.61
N THR A 252 5.25 -13.85 18.00
CA THR A 252 4.54 -12.99 18.95
C THR A 252 5.23 -13.02 20.32
N LEU A 253 5.59 -14.19 20.83
CA LEU A 253 6.35 -14.32 22.08
C LEU A 253 7.70 -13.60 22.01
N ALA A 254 8.42 -13.76 20.90
CA ALA A 254 9.69 -13.06 20.68
C ALA A 254 9.50 -11.53 20.63
N ASN A 255 8.44 -11.05 19.97
CA ASN A 255 8.12 -9.63 19.92
C ASN A 255 7.77 -9.06 21.29
N LEU A 256 6.96 -9.78 22.08
CA LEU A 256 6.62 -9.40 23.45
C LEU A 256 7.87 -9.33 24.34
N ALA A 257 8.77 -10.31 24.22
CA ALA A 257 10.05 -10.29 24.93
C ALA A 257 10.92 -9.08 24.52
N GLN A 258 10.98 -8.76 23.23
CA GLN A 258 11.71 -7.59 22.74
C GLN A 258 11.11 -6.28 23.25
N ARG A 259 9.78 -6.13 23.25
CA ARG A 259 9.09 -4.96 23.79
C ARG A 259 9.33 -4.79 25.28
N ARG A 260 9.29 -5.88 26.04
CA ARG A 260 9.61 -5.86 27.48
C ARG A 260 11.04 -5.36 27.72
N LYS A 261 12.01 -5.91 26.99
CA LYS A 261 13.41 -5.47 27.08
C LYS A 261 13.56 -3.99 26.75
N PHE A 262 12.86 -3.49 25.74
CA PHE A 262 12.88 -2.07 25.39
C PHE A 262 12.36 -1.18 26.53
N LEU A 263 11.27 -1.59 27.20
CA LEU A 263 10.76 -0.87 28.37
C LEU A 263 11.76 -0.88 29.52
N ASP A 264 12.37 -2.04 29.83
CA ASP A 264 13.40 -2.16 30.87
C ASP A 264 14.61 -1.26 30.57
N ASP A 265 15.03 -1.17 29.30
CA ASP A 265 16.13 -0.30 28.87
C ASP A 265 15.77 1.20 28.99
N LEU A 266 14.51 1.56 28.71
CA LEU A 266 13.99 2.93 28.86
C LEU A 266 13.95 3.36 30.33
N ASP A 267 13.53 2.48 31.23
CA ASP A 267 13.55 2.72 32.68
C ASP A 267 14.98 2.93 33.18
N ARG A 268 15.93 2.08 32.74
CA ARG A 268 17.35 2.23 33.05
C ARG A 268 17.93 3.55 32.57
N LEU A 269 17.59 3.97 31.35
CA LEU A 269 18.00 5.27 30.82
C LEU A 269 17.43 6.41 31.64
N THR A 270 16.15 6.32 32.02
CA THR A 270 15.47 7.32 32.85
C THR A 270 16.16 7.48 34.21
N GLU A 271 16.51 6.38 34.88
CA GLU A 271 17.25 6.43 36.14
C GLU A 271 18.66 7.00 35.96
N ARG A 272 19.36 6.65 34.87
CA ARG A 272 20.66 7.26 34.54
C ARG A 272 20.54 8.77 34.31
N PHE A 273 19.49 9.23 33.62
CA PHE A 273 19.23 10.65 33.43
C PHE A 273 18.94 11.37 34.75
N LYS A 274 18.16 10.75 35.66
CA LYS A 274 17.95 11.30 37.01
C LYS A 274 19.26 11.42 37.78
N ALA A 275 20.10 10.38 37.75
CA ALA A 275 21.41 10.37 38.39
C ALA A 275 22.34 11.44 37.80
N LEU A 276 22.42 11.55 36.47
CA LEU A 276 23.17 12.59 35.78
C LEU A 276 22.66 13.99 36.13
N ARG A 277 21.35 14.18 36.20
CA ARG A 277 20.75 15.46 36.59
C ARG A 277 21.06 15.82 38.04
N LYS A 278 21.09 14.83 38.94
CA LYS A 278 21.52 15.02 40.34
C LYS A 278 23.00 15.39 40.41
N ALA A 279 23.86 14.63 39.73
CA ALA A 279 25.30 14.91 39.67
C ALA A 279 25.59 16.28 39.04
N ALA A 280 24.88 16.66 37.99
CA ALA A 280 24.99 17.99 37.39
C ALA A 280 24.59 19.09 38.38
N LYS A 281 23.49 18.91 39.14
CA LYS A 281 23.09 19.85 40.20
C LYS A 281 24.12 19.96 41.33
N GLU A 282 24.76 18.86 41.71
CA GLU A 282 25.80 18.82 42.74
C GLU A 282 27.14 19.38 42.24
N ALA A 283 27.43 19.26 40.95
CA ALA A 283 28.61 19.81 40.29
C ALA A 283 28.46 21.28 39.90
N THR A 284 27.23 21.81 39.76
CA THR A 284 27.01 23.25 39.70
C THR A 284 27.53 23.87 41.00
N PRO A 285 28.50 24.79 40.94
CA PRO A 285 29.01 25.41 42.15
C PRO A 285 27.85 26.09 42.87
N LYS A 286 27.62 25.70 44.13
CA LYS A 286 26.77 26.50 45.02
C LYS A 286 27.32 27.92 44.98
N GLU A 287 26.47 28.93 44.87
CA GLU A 287 26.84 30.36 44.77
C GLU A 287 27.81 30.81 45.89
N GLU A 288 27.93 30.03 46.96
CA GLU A 288 28.92 30.14 48.01
C GLU A 288 30.38 29.98 47.55
N PHE A 289 30.68 29.29 46.44
CA PHE A 289 32.06 29.09 45.96
C PHE A 289 32.71 30.39 45.45
N PHE A 290 31.89 31.37 45.07
CA PHE A 290 32.33 32.73 44.75
C PHE A 290 32.05 33.72 45.89
N GLY A 291 31.64 33.25 47.06
CA GLY A 291 31.27 34.10 48.20
C GLY A 291 30.14 35.08 47.88
N GLY A 292 29.18 34.68 47.03
CA GLY A 292 28.11 35.55 46.55
C GLY A 292 28.50 36.49 45.39
N ARG A 293 29.70 36.35 44.82
CA ARG A 293 30.14 37.14 43.66
C ARG A 293 29.70 36.53 42.35
N THR A 294 29.29 37.35 41.41
CA THR A 294 28.89 36.89 40.08
C THR A 294 30.09 36.37 39.29
N TYR A 295 29.86 35.49 38.30
CA TYR A 295 30.92 34.94 37.44
C TYR A 295 31.79 36.05 36.82
N GLU A 296 31.18 37.18 36.46
CA GLU A 296 31.90 38.29 35.83
C GLU A 296 32.76 39.09 36.81
N GLU A 297 32.35 39.21 38.06
CA GLU A 297 33.19 39.79 39.12
C GLU A 297 34.45 38.94 39.34
N VAL A 298 34.31 37.61 39.31
CA VAL A 298 35.44 36.70 39.51
C VAL A 298 36.38 36.73 38.31
N LYS A 299 35.83 36.78 37.10
CA LYS A 299 36.60 36.94 35.86
C LYS A 299 37.40 38.26 35.85
N GLN A 300 36.80 39.34 36.36
CA GLN A 300 37.45 40.64 36.47
C GLN A 300 38.58 40.64 37.52
N ILE A 301 38.35 40.05 38.69
CA ILE A 301 39.39 39.87 39.72
C ILE A 301 40.57 39.04 39.19
N MET A 302 40.28 37.98 38.44
CA MET A 302 41.31 37.15 37.80
C MET A 302 42.12 37.93 36.76
N ALA A 303 41.46 38.77 35.96
CA ALA A 303 42.12 39.63 34.98
C ALA A 303 43.03 40.67 35.65
N GLU A 304 42.57 41.32 36.73
CA GLU A 304 43.35 42.28 37.51
C GLU A 304 44.57 41.64 38.18
N LYS A 305 44.40 40.45 38.80
CA LYS A 305 45.52 39.71 39.38
C LYS A 305 46.54 39.31 38.32
N LYS A 306 46.08 38.87 37.14
CA LYS A 306 46.96 38.53 36.00
C LYS A 306 47.76 39.75 35.53
N GLN A 307 47.14 40.93 35.47
CA GLN A 307 47.82 42.16 35.10
C GLN A 307 48.85 42.59 36.16
N LYS A 308 48.49 42.59 37.44
CA LYS A 308 49.44 42.85 38.54
C LYS A 308 50.64 41.89 38.54
N LEU A 309 50.42 40.63 38.19
CA LEU A 309 51.51 39.64 38.09
C LEU A 309 52.44 39.96 36.91
N LYS A 310 51.88 40.36 35.76
CA LYS A 310 52.65 40.82 34.60
C LYS A 310 53.45 42.08 34.90
N ASP A 311 52.86 43.04 35.61
CA ASP A 311 53.53 44.29 35.96
C ASP A 311 54.69 44.05 36.94
N ARG A 312 54.50 43.16 37.94
CA ARG A 312 55.59 42.70 38.82
C ARG A 312 56.71 41.99 38.07
N LEU A 313 56.37 41.12 37.11
CA LEU A 313 57.35 40.45 36.25
C LEU A 313 58.09 41.44 35.33
N GLY A 314 57.43 42.51 34.89
CA GLY A 314 58.04 43.58 34.11
C GLY A 314 58.99 44.46 34.93
N GLN A 315 58.67 44.70 36.20
CA GLN A 315 59.53 45.42 37.15
C GLN A 315 60.77 44.62 37.55
N LEU A 316 60.67 43.29 37.64
CA LEU A 316 61.81 42.39 37.89
C LEU A 316 62.76 42.21 36.68
N ARG A 317 62.37 42.73 35.51
CA ARG A 317 63.16 42.63 34.25
C ARG A 317 63.80 43.96 33.84
N ARG A 318 63.71 45.01 34.66
CA ARG A 318 64.47 46.26 34.52
C ARG A 318 65.51 46.34 35.63
#